data_AF-A0A958XYI6-F1
#
_entry.id   AF-A0A958XYI6-F1
#
_cell.length_a   1.000
_cell.length_b   1.000
_cell.length_c   1.000
_cell.angle_alpha   90.00
_cell.angle_beta   90.00
_cell.angle_gamma   90.00
#
_symmetry.space_group_name_H-M   'P 1'
#
loop_
_entity.id
_entity.type
_entity.pdbx_description
1 polymer ?
#
loop_
_entity_poly.entity_id
_entity_poly.type
_entity_poly.pdbx_seq_one_letter_code
_entity_poly.pdbx_strand_id
1 'polypeptide(L)'
;AAPPVVESQPVEVAPPSRSKSPDSHSPEAEVLFEEKQVKELSEKLAEQPVADLKKAIALNDRLLLTRELFGGDGKAFEAAINAMNGFSGFDEAKSYLMDHCVEKYGWLDKKRIEEAQKFIKLVRRRYK
;
A
#
# COMPACT_ATOMS: atom_id res chain seq x y z
N ALA A 1 41.34 11.43 45.08
CA ALA A 1 40.81 10.17 44.53
C ALA A 1 39.30 10.28 44.41
N ALA A 2 38.73 9.65 43.38
CA ALA A 2 37.33 9.64 42.92
C ALA A 2 36.83 10.91 42.18
N PRO A 3 36.65 10.84 40.84
CA PRO A 3 36.03 11.88 40.00
C PRO A 3 34.49 11.73 39.91
N PRO A 4 33.77 12.71 39.31
CA PRO A 4 32.31 12.88 39.44
C PRO A 4 31.49 12.55 38.17
N VAL A 5 30.15 12.52 38.35
CA VAL A 5 29.02 12.59 37.37
C VAL A 5 28.82 11.38 36.43
N VAL A 6 27.57 10.91 36.30
CA VAL A 6 26.87 10.66 35.02
C VAL A 6 25.38 10.42 35.27
N GLU A 7 24.62 11.38 34.77
CA GLU A 7 23.19 11.35 34.48
C GLU A 7 22.85 10.13 33.60
N SER A 8 22.00 9.24 34.11
CA SER A 8 21.58 8.05 33.37
C SER A 8 20.46 8.41 32.41
N GLN A 9 20.84 8.65 31.15
CA GLN A 9 19.94 8.56 30.00
C GLN A 9 19.34 7.14 29.95
N PRO A 10 18.01 6.96 29.89
CA PRO A 10 17.45 5.69 29.48
C PRO A 10 17.53 5.61 27.96
N VAL A 11 18.57 4.89 27.53
CA VAL A 11 18.65 4.03 26.36
C VAL A 11 17.56 4.22 25.28
N GLU A 12 18.04 4.70 24.14
CA GLU A 12 17.58 4.34 22.81
C GLU A 12 17.03 2.90 22.76
N VAL A 13 15.72 2.78 22.52
CA VAL A 13 15.12 1.57 21.97
C VAL A 13 14.53 1.95 20.62
N ALA A 14 15.39 2.02 19.61
CA ALA A 14 14.93 1.82 18.24
C ALA A 14 14.20 0.46 18.21
N PRO A 15 12.92 0.40 17.80
CA PRO A 15 12.30 -0.89 17.53
C PRO A 15 13.04 -1.53 16.34
N PRO A 16 13.12 -2.87 16.33
CA PRO A 16 14.15 -3.61 15.63
C PRO A 16 14.05 -3.46 14.12
N SER A 17 15.21 -3.43 13.49
CA SER A 17 15.41 -3.69 12.06
C SER A 17 14.51 -4.84 11.57
N ARG A 18 13.44 -4.49 10.85
CA ARG A 18 12.82 -5.40 9.89
C ARG A 18 13.53 -5.15 8.57
N SER A 19 14.53 -5.99 8.33
CA SER A 19 15.25 -6.10 7.06
C SER A 19 14.29 -6.11 5.87
N LYS A 20 14.32 -5.04 5.08
CA LYS A 20 14.49 -5.02 3.62
C LYS A 20 14.82 -3.57 3.26
N SER A 21 15.94 -3.40 2.58
CA SER A 21 16.54 -2.13 2.13
C SER A 21 15.49 -1.16 1.55
N PRO A 22 15.52 0.14 1.89
CA PRO A 22 14.59 1.11 1.33
C PRO A 22 14.88 1.60 -0.11
N ASP A 23 15.91 1.09 -0.80
CA ASP A 23 16.48 1.77 -1.99
C ASP A 23 16.53 0.92 -3.28
N SER A 24 15.53 0.07 -3.52
CA SER A 24 15.46 -0.68 -4.79
C SER A 24 14.07 -0.70 -5.42
N HIS A 25 13.19 0.18 -4.98
CA HIS A 25 11.92 0.38 -5.67
C HIS A 25 12.09 1.62 -6.55
N SER A 26 11.79 1.50 -7.84
CA SER A 26 11.91 2.64 -8.77
C SER A 26 11.14 3.85 -8.21
N PRO A 27 11.69 5.08 -8.23
CA PRO A 27 11.00 6.27 -7.73
C PRO A 27 9.65 6.50 -8.44
N GLU A 28 9.53 5.95 -9.65
CA GLU A 28 8.33 5.89 -10.46
C GLU A 28 7.20 5.08 -9.81
N ALA A 29 7.54 4.03 -9.06
CA ALA A 29 6.56 3.21 -8.36
C ALA A 29 6.06 3.92 -7.12
N GLU A 30 6.91 4.70 -6.44
CA GLU A 30 6.53 5.45 -5.25
C GLU A 30 5.51 6.56 -5.56
N VAL A 31 5.59 7.22 -6.72
CA VAL A 31 4.59 8.22 -7.13
C VAL A 31 3.17 7.66 -7.30
N LEU A 32 3.01 6.34 -7.46
CA LEU A 32 1.69 5.69 -7.42
C LEU A 32 1.08 5.69 -6.01
N PHE A 33 1.93 5.68 -4.98
CA PHE A 33 1.53 5.67 -3.57
C PHE A 33 1.62 7.06 -2.91
N GLU A 34 2.40 7.97 -3.50
CA GLU A 34 2.54 9.37 -3.12
C GLU A 34 1.30 10.16 -3.56
N GLU A 35 0.22 9.99 -2.81
CA GLU A 35 -0.97 10.80 -3.02
C GLU A 35 -0.81 12.14 -2.32
N LYS A 36 -0.42 13.15 -3.11
CA LYS A 36 -0.50 14.56 -2.72
C LYS A 36 -1.88 14.81 -2.11
N GLN A 37 -1.89 15.10 -0.82
CA GLN A 37 -3.00 15.18 0.15
C GLN A 37 -4.13 16.19 -0.19
N VAL A 38 -4.30 16.57 -1.45
CA VAL A 38 -5.13 17.69 -1.84
C VAL A 38 -6.45 17.16 -2.38
N LYS A 39 -7.46 17.20 -1.50
CA LYS A 39 -8.87 17.54 -1.84
C LYS A 39 -9.93 16.44 -1.94
N GLU A 40 -9.80 15.24 -1.35
CA GLU A 40 -10.97 14.31 -1.28
C GLU A 40 -11.63 14.28 0.11
N LEU A 41 -11.83 15.47 0.68
CA LEU A 41 -12.64 15.72 1.87
C LEU A 41 -14.15 15.39 1.70
N SER A 42 -14.57 14.88 0.53
CA SER A 42 -15.96 14.45 0.29
C SER A 42 -16.24 12.99 0.69
N GLU A 43 -15.24 12.23 1.17
CA GLU A 43 -15.41 10.84 1.62
C GLU A 43 -15.96 10.67 3.05
N LYS A 44 -16.29 11.77 3.75
CA LYS A 44 -16.95 11.77 5.06
C LYS A 44 -18.40 11.24 5.07
N LEU A 45 -18.90 10.69 3.96
CA LEU A 45 -20.25 10.15 3.86
C LEU A 45 -20.32 8.66 3.53
N ALA A 46 -19.19 7.98 3.31
CA ALA A 46 -19.15 6.55 3.01
C ALA A 46 -18.18 5.80 3.94
N GLU A 47 -18.06 6.25 5.19
CA GLU A 47 -17.30 5.61 6.28
C GLU A 47 -17.98 4.30 6.71
N GLN A 48 -18.13 3.35 5.80
CA GLN A 48 -18.34 1.95 6.16
C GLN A 48 -16.98 1.28 6.24
N PRO A 49 -16.62 0.69 7.39
CA PRO A 49 -15.36 -0.04 7.52
C PRO A 49 -15.32 -1.14 6.45
N VAL A 50 -14.27 -1.11 5.63
CA VAL A 50 -14.08 -2.12 4.59
C VAL A 50 -13.54 -3.38 5.27
N ALA A 51 -14.45 -4.25 5.71
CA ALA A 51 -14.08 -5.55 6.28
C ALA A 51 -13.42 -6.45 5.22
N ASP A 52 -13.89 -6.38 3.98
CA ASP A 52 -13.40 -7.16 2.85
C ASP A 52 -13.11 -6.23 1.67
N LEU A 53 -11.83 -6.07 1.29
CA LEU A 53 -11.47 -5.31 0.06
C LEU A 53 -12.22 -5.85 -1.17
N LYS A 54 -12.42 -7.17 -1.21
CA LYS A 54 -13.19 -7.87 -2.24
C LYS A 54 -14.64 -7.38 -2.38
N LYS A 55 -15.28 -6.98 -1.27
CA LYS A 55 -16.67 -6.50 -1.27
C LYS A 55 -16.77 -4.99 -1.42
N ALA A 56 -15.76 -4.25 -1.00
CA ALA A 56 -15.72 -2.80 -1.16
C ALA A 56 -15.45 -2.36 -2.60
N ILE A 57 -14.77 -3.20 -3.39
CA ILE A 57 -14.57 -2.94 -4.81
C ILE A 57 -15.84 -3.32 -5.57
N ALA A 58 -16.48 -2.33 -6.21
CA ALA A 58 -17.63 -2.57 -7.07
C ALA A 58 -17.28 -3.57 -8.18
N LEU A 59 -18.23 -4.41 -8.59
CA LEU A 59 -17.99 -5.44 -9.62
C LEU A 59 -17.39 -4.86 -10.92
N ASN A 60 -17.85 -3.68 -11.33
CA ASN A 60 -17.32 -2.97 -12.49
C ASN A 60 -15.85 -2.55 -12.29
N ASP A 61 -15.50 -1.99 -11.14
CA ASP A 61 -14.13 -1.64 -10.79
C ASP A 61 -13.24 -2.88 -10.71
N ARG A 62 -13.72 -3.96 -10.10
CA ARG A 62 -12.99 -5.23 -10.02
C ARG A 62 -12.62 -5.74 -11.42
N LEU A 63 -13.57 -5.74 -12.35
CA LEU A 63 -13.31 -6.19 -13.73
C LEU A 63 -12.34 -5.27 -14.46
N LEU A 64 -12.48 -3.96 -14.27
CA LEU A 64 -11.59 -2.96 -14.88
C LEU A 64 -10.15 -3.13 -14.37
N LEU A 65 -9.96 -3.07 -13.04
CA LEU A 65 -8.68 -3.23 -12.36
C LEU A 65 -8.01 -4.57 -12.72
N THR A 66 -8.79 -5.66 -12.75
CA THR A 66 -8.27 -6.97 -13.18
C THR A 66 -7.76 -6.92 -14.61
N ARG A 67 -8.50 -6.29 -15.53
CA ARG A 67 -8.13 -6.22 -16.94
C ARG A 67 -6.92 -5.34 -17.19
N GLU A 68 -6.88 -4.15 -16.61
CA GLU A 68 -5.80 -3.20 -16.87
C GLU A 68 -4.55 -3.51 -16.05
N LEU A 69 -4.70 -3.81 -14.74
CA LEU A 69 -3.57 -4.02 -13.82
C LEU A 69 -3.05 -5.44 -13.81
N PHE A 70 -3.92 -6.43 -13.99
CA PHE A 70 -3.55 -7.84 -13.99
C PHE A 70 -3.65 -8.46 -15.38
N GLY A 71 -3.83 -7.65 -16.44
CA GLY A 71 -3.92 -8.16 -17.81
C GLY A 71 -5.14 -9.05 -18.10
N GLY A 72 -6.14 -9.05 -17.22
CA GLY A 72 -7.29 -9.96 -17.27
C GLY A 72 -7.17 -11.17 -16.35
N ASP A 73 -6.06 -11.30 -15.61
CA ASP A 73 -5.85 -12.38 -14.65
C ASP A 73 -6.65 -12.18 -13.35
N GLY A 74 -7.92 -12.59 -13.38
CA GLY A 74 -8.80 -12.57 -12.21
C GLY A 74 -8.23 -13.34 -11.01
N LYS A 75 -7.48 -14.42 -11.25
CA LYS A 75 -6.82 -15.18 -10.19
C LYS A 75 -5.74 -14.36 -9.47
N ALA A 76 -4.96 -13.58 -10.22
CA ALA A 76 -3.91 -12.75 -9.65
C ALA A 76 -4.52 -11.56 -8.87
N PHE A 77 -5.59 -10.96 -9.40
CA PHE A 77 -6.36 -9.96 -8.68
C PHE A 77 -6.92 -10.52 -7.37
N GLU A 78 -7.58 -11.68 -7.39
CA GLU A 78 -8.12 -12.29 -6.17
C GLU A 78 -7.03 -12.67 -5.16
N ALA A 79 -5.88 -13.16 -5.63
CA ALA A 79 -4.73 -13.43 -4.78
C ALA A 79 -4.17 -12.15 -4.14
N ALA A 80 -4.03 -11.07 -4.93
CA ALA A 80 -3.60 -9.77 -4.42
C ALA A 80 -4.59 -9.24 -3.38
N ILE A 81 -5.90 -9.27 -3.67
CA ILE A 81 -6.94 -8.87 -2.71
C ILE A 81 -6.90 -9.71 -1.43
N ASN A 82 -6.70 -11.03 -1.55
CA ASN A 82 -6.61 -11.90 -0.37
C ASN A 82 -5.38 -11.58 0.47
N ALA A 83 -4.22 -11.36 -0.16
CA ALA A 83 -3.02 -10.87 0.51
C ALA A 83 -3.29 -9.50 1.18
N MET A 84 -3.94 -8.57 0.47
CA MET A 84 -4.39 -7.28 1.00
C MET A 84 -5.42 -7.38 2.13
N ASN A 85 -6.09 -8.51 2.34
CA ASN A 85 -6.93 -8.72 3.53
C ASN A 85 -6.15 -9.41 4.66
N GLY A 86 -5.13 -10.21 4.33
CA GLY A 86 -4.26 -10.88 5.29
C GLY A 86 -3.21 -9.99 5.94
N PHE A 87 -2.77 -8.91 5.28
CA PHE A 87 -1.79 -7.99 5.88
C PHE A 87 -2.37 -7.20 7.06
N SER A 88 -1.50 -6.89 8.02
CA SER A 88 -1.86 -6.14 9.23
C SER A 88 -1.88 -4.61 9.04
N GLY A 89 -1.35 -4.10 7.92
CA GLY A 89 -1.27 -2.67 7.66
C GLY A 89 -1.07 -2.33 6.19
N PHE A 90 -1.30 -1.06 5.86
CA PHE A 90 -1.10 -0.52 4.52
C PHE A 90 0.36 -0.61 4.04
N ASP A 91 1.31 -0.49 4.97
CA ASP A 91 2.74 -0.51 4.64
C ASP A 91 3.18 -1.86 4.01
N GLU A 92 2.75 -2.97 4.63
CA GLU A 92 3.03 -4.33 4.16
C GLU A 92 2.33 -4.61 2.83
N ALA A 93 1.09 -4.12 2.69
CA ALA A 93 0.33 -4.12 1.45
C ALA A 93 1.01 -3.32 0.32
N LYS A 94 1.51 -2.12 0.60
CA LYS A 94 2.24 -1.27 -0.35
C LYS A 94 3.50 -1.98 -0.85
N SER A 95 4.28 -2.55 0.07
CA SER A 95 5.50 -3.28 -0.28
C SER A 95 5.20 -4.47 -1.19
N TYR A 96 4.16 -5.26 -0.89
CA TYR A 96 3.70 -6.35 -1.74
C TYR A 96 3.23 -5.87 -3.12
N LEU A 97 2.48 -4.77 -3.19
CA LEU A 97 2.01 -4.24 -4.47
C LEU A 97 3.15 -3.76 -5.34
N MET A 98 4.16 -3.11 -4.76
CA MET A 98 5.32 -2.65 -5.53
C MET A 98 6.12 -3.83 -6.12
N ASP A 99 6.45 -4.82 -5.29
CA ASP A 99 7.30 -5.96 -5.68
C ASP A 99 6.54 -6.97 -6.56
N HIS A 100 5.31 -7.32 -6.20
CA HIS A 100 4.55 -8.39 -6.87
C HIS A 100 3.53 -7.89 -7.90
N CYS A 101 3.18 -6.60 -7.92
CA CYS A 101 2.20 -6.08 -8.87
C CYS A 101 2.81 -5.03 -9.81
N VAL A 102 3.41 -3.96 -9.29
CA VAL A 102 3.98 -2.88 -10.09
C VAL A 102 5.12 -3.37 -10.96
N GLU A 103 6.08 -4.11 -10.39
CA GLU A 103 7.21 -4.66 -11.15
C GLU A 103 6.77 -5.77 -12.12
N LYS A 104 5.88 -6.66 -11.67
CA LYS A 104 5.35 -7.79 -12.46
C LYS A 104 4.49 -7.40 -13.65
N TYR A 105 3.59 -6.43 -13.45
CA TYR A 105 2.60 -6.04 -14.45
C TYR A 105 2.87 -4.66 -15.04
N GLY A 106 3.97 -4.00 -14.69
CA GLY A 106 4.33 -2.70 -15.22
C GLY A 106 3.24 -1.66 -14.99
N TRP A 107 2.80 -1.48 -13.74
CA TRP A 107 1.76 -0.49 -13.40
C TRP A 107 2.18 0.97 -13.69
N LEU A 108 3.46 1.17 -14.00
CA LEU A 108 4.07 2.43 -14.46
C LEU A 108 3.62 2.87 -15.85
N ASP A 109 2.87 2.02 -16.57
CA ASP A 109 2.31 2.38 -17.86
C ASP A 109 1.27 3.50 -17.72
N LYS A 110 1.27 4.48 -18.61
CA LYS A 110 0.45 5.70 -18.47
C LYS A 110 -1.05 5.41 -18.32
N LYS A 111 -1.53 4.32 -18.93
CA LYS A 111 -2.91 3.83 -18.83
C LYS A 111 -3.18 3.02 -17.55
N ARG A 112 -2.15 2.37 -17.02
CA ARG A 112 -2.22 1.54 -15.81
C ARG A 112 -2.01 2.36 -14.54
N ILE A 113 -1.27 3.46 -14.61
CA ILE A 113 -1.01 4.37 -13.49
C ILE A 113 -2.33 4.83 -12.86
N GLU A 114 -3.31 5.24 -13.66
CA GLU A 114 -4.60 5.73 -13.15
C GLU A 114 -5.38 4.63 -12.41
N GLU A 115 -5.42 3.43 -12.98
CA GLU A 115 -6.03 2.23 -12.38
C GLU A 115 -5.28 1.79 -11.12
N ALA A 116 -3.95 1.85 -11.13
CA ALA A 116 -3.07 1.46 -10.04
C ALA A 116 -3.28 2.39 -8.85
N GLN A 117 -3.31 3.70 -9.09
CA GLN A 117 -3.64 4.69 -8.06
C GLN A 117 -5.03 4.44 -7.48
N LYS A 118 -6.02 4.10 -8.31
CA LYS A 118 -7.38 3.75 -7.85
C LYS A 118 -7.37 2.52 -6.95
N PHE A 119 -6.64 1.47 -7.33
CA PHE A 119 -6.45 0.28 -6.51
C PHE A 119 -5.77 0.61 -5.17
N ILE A 120 -4.70 1.41 -5.19
CA ILE A 120 -3.95 1.80 -3.99
C ILE A 120 -4.82 2.64 -3.05
N LYS A 121 -5.65 3.56 -3.56
CA LYS A 121 -6.65 4.31 -2.78
C LYS A 121 -7.62 3.36 -2.06
N LEU A 122 -8.15 2.37 -2.76
CA LEU A 122 -9.06 1.36 -2.20
C LEU A 122 -8.39 0.57 -1.07
N VAL A 123 -7.16 0.11 -1.29
CA VAL A 123 -6.35 -0.58 -0.29
C VAL A 123 -6.16 0.32 0.93
N ARG A 124 -5.74 1.57 0.73
CA ARG A 124 -5.52 2.54 1.82
C ARG A 124 -6.78 2.77 2.65
N ARG A 125 -7.95 2.85 2.03
CA ARG A 125 -9.25 3.04 2.72
C ARG A 125 -9.61 1.88 3.66
N ARG A 126 -9.11 0.67 3.43
CA ARG A 126 -9.33 -0.49 4.32
C ARG A 126 -8.48 -0.48 5.57
N TYR A 127 -7.29 0.12 5.51
CA TYR A 127 -6.37 0.21 6.63
C TYR A 127 -6.45 1.55 7.39
N LYS A 128 -7.41 2.40 7.02
CA LYS A 128 -7.59 3.73 7.60
C LYS A 128 -8.52 3.72 8.79
#